data_AF-V4TG33-F1
#
_entry.id   AF-V4TG33-F1
#
_cell.length_a   1.000
_cell.length_b   1.000
_cell.length_c   1.000
_cell.angle_alpha   90.00
_cell.angle_beta   90.00
_cell.angle_gamma   90.00
#
_symmetry.space_group_name_H-M   'P 1'
#
loop_
_entity.id
_entity.type
_entity.pdbx_description
1 polymer ?
#
loop_
_entity_poly.entity_id
_entity_poly.type
_entity_poly.pdbx_seq_one_letter_code
_entity_poly.pdbx_strand_id
1 'polypeptide(L)'
;MMEDQEEKGNAENGIGRQKQVKDEYLLQFLDSLDGYLTLLDSLSSTLSQGWLELASARHAMGASRINGALLDLKVHAAATSLKVSEQDVDSMESQPCFTLCKWASSDNGERSSGEEKSLSPQLRHRNNSQLSEKVSTRTGTPLILVDQQRQKSLSVFGVLVSPKLRSAQLSFERALETLVEIANLHTTMLSMFEQVHKELENTNG
;
A
#
# COMPACT_ATOMS: atom_id res chain seq x y z
N MET A 1 20.52 -34.68 -56.19
CA MET A 1 20.95 -34.98 -54.81
C MET A 1 21.62 -33.74 -54.24
N MET A 2 20.85 -32.73 -53.82
CA MET A 2 21.36 -31.51 -53.16
C MET A 2 20.20 -30.61 -52.69
N GLU A 3 19.18 -31.17 -52.02
CA GLU A 3 18.11 -30.34 -51.40
C GLU A 3 17.80 -30.74 -49.94
N ASP A 4 18.30 -31.88 -49.43
CA ASP A 4 17.93 -32.38 -48.09
C ASP A 4 18.79 -31.86 -46.91
N GLN A 5 19.64 -30.84 -47.11
CA GLN A 5 20.52 -30.32 -46.04
C GLN A 5 20.11 -28.96 -45.45
N GLU A 6 19.19 -28.23 -46.08
CA GLU A 6 18.81 -26.88 -45.63
C GLU A 6 17.64 -26.90 -44.63
N GLU A 7 16.82 -27.96 -44.62
CA GLU A 7 15.65 -28.07 -43.74
C GLU A 7 16.00 -28.51 -42.30
N LYS A 8 17.13 -29.21 -42.12
CA LYS A 8 17.57 -29.71 -40.79
C LYS A 8 18.07 -28.59 -39.86
N GLY A 9 18.66 -27.53 -40.41
CA GLY A 9 19.22 -26.42 -39.63
C GLY A 9 18.17 -25.48 -39.01
N ASN A 10 16.95 -25.46 -39.56
CA ASN A 10 15.87 -24.58 -39.07
C ASN A 10 15.08 -25.22 -37.92
N ALA A 11 14.94 -26.55 -37.92
CA ALA A 11 14.26 -27.30 -36.86
C ALA A 11 15.04 -27.29 -35.53
N GLU A 12 16.37 -27.43 -35.56
CA GLU A 12 17.21 -27.37 -34.35
C GLU A 12 17.22 -25.96 -33.71
N ASN A 13 17.17 -24.90 -34.52
CA ASN A 13 17.08 -23.53 -34.02
C ASN A 13 15.72 -23.20 -33.37
N GLY A 14 14.63 -23.79 -33.86
CA GLY A 14 13.29 -23.63 -33.28
C GLY A 14 13.15 -24.30 -31.90
N ILE A 15 13.71 -25.50 -31.75
CA ILE A 15 13.72 -26.26 -30.48
C ILE A 15 14.57 -25.56 -29.42
N GLY A 16 15.73 -25.01 -29.82
CA GLY A 16 16.58 -24.22 -28.92
C GLY A 16 15.89 -22.95 -28.40
N ARG A 17 15.16 -22.23 -29.28
CA ARG A 17 14.42 -21.01 -28.90
C ARG A 17 13.26 -21.30 -27.96
N GLN A 18 12.45 -22.32 -28.23
CA GLN A 18 11.33 -22.68 -27.35
C GLN A 18 11.81 -23.13 -25.97
N LYS A 19 12.93 -23.86 -25.90
CA LYS A 19 13.52 -24.26 -24.61
C LYS A 19 14.03 -23.05 -23.82
N GLN A 20 14.69 -22.10 -24.48
CA GLN A 20 15.15 -20.86 -23.84
C GLN A 20 14.00 -20.02 -23.28
N VAL A 21 12.89 -19.91 -24.02
CA VAL A 21 11.70 -19.17 -23.57
C VAL A 21 11.04 -19.85 -22.35
N LYS A 22 11.03 -21.18 -22.27
CA LYS A 22 10.51 -21.92 -21.10
C LYS A 22 11.39 -21.73 -19.86
N ASP A 23 12.70 -21.83 -20.04
CA ASP A 23 13.66 -21.62 -18.96
C ASP A 23 13.57 -20.17 -18.44
N GLU A 24 13.29 -19.20 -19.31
CA GLU A 24 13.09 -17.79 -18.93
C GLU A 24 11.86 -17.60 -18.03
N TYR A 25 10.69 -18.14 -18.40
CA TYR A 25 9.50 -18.03 -17.54
C TYR A 25 9.65 -18.76 -16.20
N LEU A 26 10.35 -19.91 -16.19
CA LEU A 26 10.65 -20.62 -14.96
C LEU A 26 11.56 -19.80 -14.05
N LEU A 27 12.60 -19.16 -14.59
CA LEU A 27 13.50 -18.29 -13.83
C LEU A 27 12.74 -17.08 -13.28
N GLN A 28 11.93 -16.40 -14.09
CA GLN A 28 11.12 -15.26 -13.64
C GLN A 28 10.14 -15.66 -12.53
N PHE A 29 9.53 -16.84 -12.61
CA PHE A 29 8.68 -17.38 -11.55
C PHE A 29 9.46 -17.61 -10.25
N LEU A 30 10.63 -18.25 -10.33
CA LEU A 30 11.47 -18.51 -9.15
C LEU A 30 11.99 -17.22 -8.51
N ASP A 31 12.41 -16.24 -9.32
CA ASP A 31 12.82 -14.91 -8.84
C ASP A 31 11.66 -14.18 -8.17
N SER A 32 10.44 -14.29 -8.73
CA SER A 32 9.23 -13.70 -8.13
C SER A 32 8.86 -14.35 -6.81
N LEU A 33 9.03 -15.67 -6.69
CA LEU A 33 8.82 -16.41 -5.45
C LEU A 33 9.83 -16.01 -4.37
N ASP A 34 11.12 -15.88 -4.71
CA ASP A 34 12.15 -15.40 -3.79
C ASP A 34 11.86 -13.97 -3.30
N GLY A 35 11.46 -13.09 -4.22
CA GLY A 35 11.00 -11.74 -3.89
C GLY A 35 9.80 -11.76 -2.94
N TYR A 36 8.84 -12.65 -3.15
CA TYR A 36 7.65 -12.80 -2.31
C TYR A 36 8.01 -13.25 -0.90
N LEU A 37 8.89 -14.25 -0.76
CA LEU A 37 9.36 -14.72 0.54
C LEU A 37 10.15 -13.63 1.28
N THR A 38 11.01 -12.89 0.58
CA THR A 38 11.75 -11.76 1.14
C THR A 38 10.82 -10.66 1.66
N LEU A 39 9.77 -10.34 0.90
CA LEU A 39 8.76 -9.36 1.34
C LEU A 39 7.96 -9.87 2.55
N LEU A 40 7.62 -11.16 2.61
CA LEU A 40 6.97 -11.76 3.78
C LEU A 40 7.82 -11.67 5.04
N ASP A 41 9.13 -11.94 4.94
CA ASP A 41 10.06 -11.82 6.06
C ASP A 41 10.19 -10.36 6.52
N SER A 42 10.30 -9.43 5.57
CA SER A 42 10.32 -7.99 5.85
C SER A 42 9.02 -7.52 6.53
N LEU A 43 7.87 -8.00 6.06
CA LEU A 43 6.57 -7.72 6.66
C LEU A 43 6.50 -8.24 8.10
N SER A 44 6.93 -9.49 8.33
CA SER A 44 6.94 -10.12 9.66
C SER A 44 7.80 -9.34 10.64
N SER A 45 9.00 -8.94 10.22
CA SER A 45 9.92 -8.11 11.01
C SER A 45 9.30 -6.75 11.34
N THR A 46 8.72 -6.08 10.34
CA THR A 46 8.09 -4.77 10.49
C THR A 46 6.87 -4.80 11.41
N LEU A 47 6.02 -5.82 11.29
CA LEU A 47 4.87 -6.02 12.18
C LEU A 47 5.33 -6.28 13.61
N SER A 48 6.32 -7.16 13.80
CA SER A 48 6.88 -7.47 15.12
C SER A 48 7.43 -6.22 15.80
N GLN A 49 8.14 -5.38 15.05
CA GLN A 49 8.63 -4.08 15.53
C GLN A 49 7.46 -3.16 15.92
N GLY A 50 6.44 -3.03 15.08
CA GLY A 50 5.26 -2.20 15.35
C GLY A 50 4.51 -2.63 16.61
N TRP A 51 4.32 -3.93 16.81
CA TRP A 51 3.69 -4.48 18.02
C TRP A 51 4.53 -4.23 19.27
N LEU A 52 5.85 -4.39 19.19
CA LEU A 52 6.75 -4.09 20.31
C LEU A 52 6.74 -2.61 20.70
N GLU A 53 6.74 -1.71 19.71
CA GLU A 53 6.65 -0.27 19.92
C GLU A 53 5.29 0.13 20.51
N LEU A 54 4.20 -0.49 20.06
CA LEU A 54 2.87 -0.30 20.62
C LEU A 54 2.79 -0.77 22.06
N ALA A 55 3.34 -1.95 22.38
CA ALA A 55 3.41 -2.46 23.75
C ALA A 55 4.23 -1.54 24.65
N SER A 56 5.37 -1.05 24.15
CA SER A 56 6.22 -0.07 24.86
C SER A 56 5.48 1.24 25.12
N ALA A 57 4.72 1.73 24.14
CA ALA A 57 3.88 2.91 24.29
C ALA A 57 2.79 2.69 25.35
N ARG A 58 2.14 1.52 25.35
CA ARG A 58 1.10 1.17 26.32
C ARG A 58 1.66 1.07 27.74
N HIS A 59 2.86 0.53 27.89
CA HIS A 59 3.56 0.50 29.18
C HIS A 59 3.87 1.92 29.68
N ALA A 60 4.37 2.81 28.82
CA ALA A 60 4.75 4.17 29.19
C ALA A 60 3.54 5.10 29.43
N MET A 61 2.48 4.99 28.62
CA MET A 61 1.30 5.87 28.68
C MET A 61 0.21 5.34 29.62
N GLY A 62 0.28 4.06 29.98
CA GLY A 62 -0.73 3.38 30.79
C GLY A 62 -1.78 2.64 29.96
N ALA A 63 -2.20 1.48 30.48
CA ALA A 63 -3.15 0.57 29.84
C ALA A 63 -4.54 1.16 29.56
N SER A 64 -4.94 2.21 30.28
CA SER A 64 -6.21 2.91 30.06
C SER A 64 -6.18 3.81 28.83
N ARG A 65 -5.01 4.33 28.46
CA ARG A 65 -4.84 5.28 27.34
C ARG A 65 -4.65 4.61 26.00
N ILE A 66 -4.16 3.38 25.94
CA ILE A 66 -4.00 2.63 24.69
C ILE A 66 -4.79 1.35 24.82
N ASN A 67 -6.10 1.43 24.55
CA ASN A 67 -7.03 0.33 24.67
C ASN A 67 -7.97 0.30 23.46
N GLY A 68 -8.44 -0.89 23.07
CA GLY A 68 -9.41 -1.06 21.98
C GLY A 68 -10.72 -0.32 22.23
N ALA A 69 -11.10 -0.09 23.49
CA ALA A 69 -12.29 0.69 23.83
C ALA A 69 -12.22 2.18 23.44
N LEU A 70 -11.02 2.71 23.15
CA LEU A 70 -10.84 4.08 22.66
C LEU A 70 -10.97 4.19 21.14
N LEU A 71 -11.00 3.06 20.43
CA LEU A 71 -11.25 3.06 19.00
C LEU A 71 -12.70 3.50 18.79
N ASP A 72 -12.88 4.67 18.19
CA ASP A 72 -14.19 5.18 17.84
C ASP A 72 -14.80 4.27 16.76
N LEU A 73 -15.70 3.38 17.17
CA LEU A 73 -16.42 2.47 16.26
C LEU A 73 -17.47 3.20 15.40
N LYS A 74 -17.56 4.53 15.51
CA LYS A 74 -18.38 5.33 14.60
C LYS A 74 -17.84 5.23 13.18
N VAL A 75 -18.75 5.30 12.23
CA VAL A 75 -18.43 5.38 10.80
C VAL A 75 -17.61 6.64 10.55
N HIS A 76 -16.37 6.46 10.10
CA HIS A 76 -15.50 7.53 9.66
C HIS A 76 -14.78 7.11 8.38
N ALA A 77 -14.39 8.09 7.56
CA ALA A 77 -13.59 7.83 6.38
C ALA A 77 -12.24 7.24 6.80
N ALA A 78 -11.83 6.16 6.15
CA ALA A 78 -10.52 5.54 6.40
C ALA A 78 -9.39 6.52 6.05
N ALA A 79 -8.37 6.58 6.90
CA ALA A 79 -7.21 7.46 6.67
C ALA A 79 -6.34 6.97 5.50
N THR A 80 -6.34 5.66 5.24
CA THR A 80 -5.68 5.01 4.11
C THR A 80 -6.71 4.17 3.38
N SER A 81 -6.77 4.27 2.05
CA SER A 81 -7.63 3.43 1.21
C SER A 81 -6.80 2.66 0.18
N LEU A 82 -7.38 1.57 -0.34
CA LEU A 82 -6.79 0.77 -1.39
C LEU A 82 -7.54 1.05 -2.69
N LYS A 83 -6.81 1.40 -3.75
CA LYS A 83 -7.36 1.49 -5.11
C LYS A 83 -6.95 0.24 -5.88
N VAL A 84 -7.93 -0.39 -6.52
CA VAL A 84 -7.68 -1.49 -7.45
C VAL A 84 -7.80 -0.90 -8.86
N SER A 85 -6.76 -1.09 -9.66
CA SER A 85 -6.74 -0.79 -11.08
C SER A 85 -6.50 -2.06 -11.86
N GLU A 86 -7.09 -2.12 -13.04
CA GLU A 86 -6.84 -3.15 -14.02
C GLU A 86 -5.63 -2.73 -14.87
N GLN A 87 -4.60 -3.57 -14.93
CA GLN A 87 -3.41 -3.32 -15.73
C GLN A 87 -3.40 -4.25 -16.93
N ASP A 88 -3.52 -3.67 -18.13
CA ASP A 88 -3.34 -4.38 -19.39
C ASP A 88 -1.84 -4.59 -19.62
N VAL A 89 -1.35 -5.80 -19.34
CA VAL A 89 0.00 -6.21 -19.72
C VAL A 89 -0.12 -6.84 -21.11
N ASP A 90 0.48 -6.18 -22.11
CA ASP A 90 0.42 -6.50 -23.54
C ASP A 90 0.14 -8.00 -23.83
N SER A 91 -1.11 -8.29 -24.22
CA SER A 91 -1.63 -9.58 -24.71
C SER A 91 -2.15 -10.63 -23.69
N MET A 92 -2.26 -10.32 -22.39
CA MET A 92 -2.95 -11.20 -21.42
C MET A 92 -4.10 -10.51 -20.68
N GLU A 93 -4.98 -11.35 -20.13
CA GLU A 93 -6.11 -10.95 -19.29
C GLU A 93 -5.70 -9.88 -18.26
N SER A 94 -6.55 -8.85 -18.15
CA SER A 94 -6.38 -7.72 -17.25
C SER A 94 -6.08 -8.19 -15.82
N GLN A 95 -4.90 -7.82 -15.31
CA GLN A 95 -4.46 -8.21 -13.96
C GLN A 95 -4.81 -7.11 -12.95
N PRO A 96 -5.31 -7.48 -11.75
CA PRO A 96 -5.56 -6.53 -10.69
C PRO A 96 -4.23 -6.01 -10.12
N CYS A 97 -4.02 -4.70 -10.22
CA CYS A 97 -2.96 -3.96 -9.57
C CYS A 97 -3.53 -3.15 -8.40
N PHE A 98 -2.90 -3.28 -7.24
CA PHE A 98 -3.26 -2.65 -5.99
C PHE A 98 -2.36 -1.43 -5.74
N THR A 99 -2.97 -0.28 -5.44
CA THR A 99 -2.25 0.95 -5.08
C THR A 99 -2.77 1.51 -3.76
N LEU A 100 -1.85 1.80 -2.83
CA LEU A 100 -2.19 2.40 -1.55
C LEU A 100 -2.38 3.91 -1.67
N CYS A 101 -3.58 4.40 -1.36
CA CYS A 101 -3.89 5.83 -1.31
C CYS A 101 -3.76 6.32 0.14
N LYS A 102 -2.66 7.01 0.43
CA LYS A 102 -2.41 7.61 1.74
C LYS A 102 -3.09 8.98 1.83
N TRP A 103 -3.87 9.23 2.91
CA TRP A 103 -4.16 10.46 3.70
C TRP A 103 -4.50 11.78 2.97
N ALA A 104 -4.12 11.99 1.70
CA ALA A 104 -4.25 13.24 0.95
C ALA A 104 -4.57 13.09 -0.55
N SER A 105 -4.67 11.87 -1.11
CA SER A 105 -4.91 11.70 -2.56
C SER A 105 -6.40 11.70 -2.97
N SER A 106 -7.28 12.26 -2.14
CA SER A 106 -8.68 12.42 -2.52
C SER A 106 -8.82 13.65 -3.43
N ASP A 107 -8.53 13.48 -4.72
CA ASP A 107 -9.06 14.39 -5.75
C ASP A 107 -10.58 14.19 -5.79
N ASN A 108 -11.30 14.97 -5.00
CA ASN A 108 -12.74 15.01 -5.07
C ASN A 108 -13.15 16.39 -5.60
N GLY A 109 -13.49 16.41 -6.89
CA GLY A 109 -14.24 17.47 -7.50
C GLY A 109 -15.54 17.75 -6.72
N GLU A 110 -15.91 19.03 -6.73
CA GLU A 110 -17.17 19.66 -6.30
C GLU A 110 -18.24 18.76 -5.68
N ARG A 111 -18.60 19.06 -4.42
CA ARG A 111 -20.00 19.30 -4.06
C ARG A 111 -20.12 20.54 -3.19
N SER A 112 -20.57 21.61 -3.85
CA SER A 112 -21.18 22.80 -3.25
C SER A 112 -22.59 22.48 -2.72
N SER A 113 -23.11 23.38 -1.87
CA SER A 113 -24.46 23.49 -1.29
C SER A 113 -24.60 22.86 0.12
N GLY A 114 -24.98 23.59 1.17
CA GLY A 114 -25.50 24.95 1.30
C GLY A 114 -25.57 25.33 2.79
N GLU A 115 -25.68 26.64 3.03
CA GLU A 115 -25.64 27.32 4.32
C GLU A 115 -26.77 26.92 5.27
N GLU A 116 -26.53 27.00 6.59
CA GLU A 116 -27.48 27.66 7.50
C GLU A 116 -26.79 28.17 8.76
N LYS A 117 -26.75 29.50 8.90
CA LYS A 117 -26.37 30.24 10.11
C LYS A 117 -27.45 30.06 11.17
N SER A 118 -27.05 29.82 12.41
CA SER A 118 -27.86 30.19 13.58
C SER A 118 -27.02 30.94 14.61
N LEU A 119 -27.65 31.97 15.14
CA LEU A 119 -27.10 33.12 15.86
C LEU A 119 -26.78 32.81 17.33
N SER A 120 -25.76 33.52 17.83
CA SER A 120 -25.11 33.54 19.16
C SER A 120 -26.02 33.61 20.42
N PRO A 121 -25.48 33.51 21.67
CA PRO A 121 -24.80 34.67 22.27
C PRO A 121 -23.50 34.39 23.06
N GLN A 122 -22.65 35.41 23.03
CA GLN A 122 -21.37 35.62 23.72
C GLN A 122 -21.39 35.38 25.24
N LEU A 123 -20.29 34.82 25.77
CA LEU A 123 -19.81 35.09 27.13
C LEU A 123 -18.30 35.39 27.14
N ARG A 124 -17.99 36.68 27.33
CA ARG A 124 -16.79 37.33 27.89
C ARG A 124 -15.40 36.95 27.36
N HIS A 125 -14.97 37.71 26.34
CA HIS A 125 -13.56 37.92 26.00
C HIS A 125 -12.81 38.69 27.10
N ARG A 126 -11.60 38.24 27.45
CA ARG A 126 -10.54 39.09 28.01
C ARG A 126 -9.39 39.12 27.00
N ASN A 127 -9.08 40.32 26.53
CA ASN A 127 -8.10 40.61 25.49
C ASN A 127 -6.66 40.44 26.00
N ASN A 128 -5.82 39.75 25.21
CA ASN A 128 -4.41 40.07 25.03
C ASN A 128 -3.94 39.69 23.61
N SER A 129 -3.87 40.74 22.79
CA SER A 129 -3.10 40.99 21.58
C SER A 129 -2.21 39.89 20.96
N GLN A 130 -2.51 39.62 19.69
CA GLN A 130 -1.60 39.32 18.57
C GLN A 130 -0.68 38.09 18.66
N LEU A 131 -1.17 36.97 18.11
CA LEU A 131 -0.43 36.27 17.06
C LEU A 131 -1.40 35.59 16.08
N SER A 132 -1.74 36.36 15.04
CA SER A 132 -2.22 35.96 13.73
C SER A 132 -2.72 34.50 13.57
N GLU A 133 -4.01 34.32 13.80
CA GLU A 133 -4.82 33.28 13.16
C GLU A 133 -4.80 33.53 11.65
N LYS A 134 -3.85 32.90 10.94
CA LYS A 134 -3.90 32.83 9.49
C LYS A 134 -4.56 31.51 9.12
N VAL A 135 -5.88 31.59 8.94
CA VAL A 135 -6.62 30.74 8.00
C VAL A 135 -5.78 30.66 6.74
N SER A 136 -5.19 29.50 6.55
CA SER A 136 -4.22 29.27 5.51
C SER A 136 -4.81 28.27 4.55
N THR A 137 -5.62 28.80 3.63
CA THR A 137 -5.69 28.32 2.25
C THR A 137 -4.26 28.16 1.73
N ARG A 138 -3.67 26.98 1.93
CA ARG A 138 -2.37 26.63 1.37
C ARG A 138 -2.45 25.22 0.86
N THR A 139 -2.36 25.13 -0.47
CA THR A 139 -1.69 24.09 -1.22
C THR A 139 -0.47 23.60 -0.45
N GLY A 140 -0.68 22.65 0.46
CA GLY A 140 0.37 22.05 1.26
C GLY A 140 1.12 21.07 0.38
N THR A 141 2.44 21.05 0.47
CA THR A 141 3.22 19.95 -0.08
C THR A 141 2.69 18.63 0.51
N PRO A 142 2.66 17.52 -0.27
CA PRO A 142 2.00 16.27 0.15
C PRO A 142 2.44 15.75 1.52
N LEU A 143 3.70 15.98 1.89
CA LEU A 143 4.30 15.57 3.16
C LEU A 143 3.66 16.25 4.38
N ILE A 144 3.31 17.54 4.29
CA ILE A 144 2.74 18.30 5.42
C ILE A 144 1.32 17.80 5.73
N LEU A 145 0.54 17.44 4.69
CA LEU A 145 -0.81 16.92 4.85
C LEU A 145 -0.82 15.52 5.48
N VAL A 146 0.13 14.67 5.08
CA VAL A 146 0.31 13.34 5.67
C VAL A 146 0.61 13.45 7.16
N ASP A 147 1.57 14.30 7.56
CA ASP A 147 1.93 14.48 8.97
C ASP A 147 0.80 15.06 9.82
N GLN A 148 0.04 16.02 9.28
CA GLN A 148 -1.10 16.60 9.97
C GLN A 148 -2.19 15.54 10.23
N GLN A 149 -2.49 14.74 9.21
CA GLN A 149 -3.47 13.69 9.38
C GLN A 149 -2.91 12.63 10.35
N ARG A 150 -1.61 12.24 10.32
CA ARG A 150 -0.98 11.30 11.30
C ARG A 150 -1.26 11.73 12.73
N GLN A 151 -1.05 13.01 13.00
CA GLN A 151 -1.32 13.61 14.30
C GLN A 151 -2.81 13.54 14.67
N LYS A 152 -3.72 13.75 13.72
CA LYS A 152 -5.17 13.60 13.93
C LYS A 152 -5.53 12.18 14.38
N SER A 153 -5.02 11.14 13.72
CA SER A 153 -5.30 9.75 14.10
C SER A 153 -4.74 9.41 15.49
N LEU A 154 -3.58 9.96 15.85
CA LEU A 154 -2.97 9.76 17.16
C LEU A 154 -3.66 10.54 18.30
N SER A 155 -4.36 11.63 17.98
CA SER A 155 -4.99 12.50 18.99
C SER A 155 -6.04 11.79 19.85
N VAL A 156 -6.58 10.67 19.37
CA VAL A 156 -7.50 9.78 20.10
C VAL A 156 -6.86 9.23 21.38
N PHE A 157 -5.54 9.14 21.43
CA PHE A 157 -4.78 8.66 22.60
C PHE A 157 -4.38 9.80 23.57
N GLY A 158 -4.80 11.03 23.30
CA GLY A 158 -4.58 12.22 24.12
C GLY A 158 -3.64 13.27 23.48
N VAL A 159 -3.49 14.41 24.16
CA VAL A 159 -2.71 15.58 23.68
C VAL A 159 -1.20 15.28 23.61
N LEU A 160 -0.69 14.41 24.49
CA LEU A 160 0.72 14.03 24.53
C LEU A 160 0.85 12.56 24.12
N VAL A 161 1.35 12.36 22.89
CA VAL A 161 1.55 11.03 22.31
C VAL A 161 3.01 10.60 22.48
N SER A 162 3.24 9.40 23.01
CA SER A 162 4.59 8.86 23.18
C SER A 162 5.33 8.73 21.84
N PRO A 163 6.65 9.01 21.79
CA PRO A 163 7.47 8.69 20.62
C PRO A 163 7.31 7.24 20.14
N LYS A 164 7.14 6.28 21.06
CA LYS A 164 6.93 4.87 20.73
C LYS A 164 5.62 4.61 20.00
N LEU A 165 4.56 5.36 20.32
CA LEU A 165 3.28 5.23 19.63
C LEU A 165 3.37 5.79 18.19
N ARG A 166 4.13 6.86 17.99
CA ARG A 166 4.44 7.39 16.66
C ARG A 166 5.27 6.40 15.83
N SER A 167 6.28 5.78 16.44
CA SER A 167 7.06 4.72 15.78
C SER A 167 6.17 3.54 15.39
N ALA A 168 5.30 3.08 16.30
CA ALA A 168 4.37 1.99 16.02
C ALA A 168 3.46 2.30 14.83
N GLN A 169 2.90 3.52 14.77
CA GLN A 169 2.10 3.97 13.62
C GLN A 169 2.90 3.87 12.31
N LEU A 170 4.14 4.37 12.29
CA LEU A 170 4.99 4.32 11.10
C LEU A 170 5.32 2.88 10.69
N SER A 171 5.57 2.00 11.66
CA SER A 171 5.81 0.57 11.42
C SER A 171 4.59 -0.10 10.78
N PHE A 172 3.38 0.14 11.30
CA PHE A 172 2.14 -0.40 10.70
C PHE A 172 1.84 0.18 9.32
N GLU A 173 2.17 1.44 9.07
CA GLU A 173 1.99 2.02 7.73
C GLU A 173 2.96 1.45 6.71
N ARG A 174 4.22 1.23 7.08
CA ARG A 174 5.18 0.50 6.23
C ARG A 174 4.71 -0.92 5.97
N ALA A 175 4.16 -1.60 6.97
CA ALA A 175 3.57 -2.93 6.79
C ALA A 175 2.42 -2.93 5.77
N LEU A 176 1.59 -1.88 5.72
CA LEU A 176 0.56 -1.73 4.69
C LEU A 176 1.16 -1.55 3.29
N GLU A 177 2.26 -0.80 3.17
CA GLU A 177 2.98 -0.64 1.90
C GLU A 177 3.52 -1.99 1.40
N THR A 178 4.20 -2.73 2.27
CA THR A 178 4.71 -4.07 1.97
C THR A 178 3.59 -5.06 1.64
N LEU A 179 2.43 -4.99 2.31
CA LEU A 179 1.28 -5.84 1.99
C LEU A 179 0.74 -5.59 0.57
N VAL A 180 0.73 -4.33 0.13
CA VAL A 180 0.32 -3.99 -1.25
C VAL A 180 1.33 -4.53 -2.27
N GLU A 181 2.62 -4.42 -1.98
CA GLU A 181 3.68 -5.02 -2.81
C GLU A 181 3.54 -6.54 -2.88
N ILE A 182 3.31 -7.21 -1.75
CA ILE A 182 3.04 -8.65 -1.68
C ILE A 182 1.83 -9.02 -2.54
N ALA A 183 0.73 -8.27 -2.44
CA ALA A 183 -0.48 -8.55 -3.20
C ALA A 183 -0.25 -8.42 -4.71
N ASN A 184 0.48 -7.38 -5.14
CA ASN A 184 0.84 -7.19 -6.54
C ASN A 184 1.77 -8.30 -7.05
N LEU A 185 2.80 -8.64 -6.27
CA LEU A 185 3.75 -9.70 -6.63
C LEU A 185 3.08 -11.07 -6.67
N HIS A 186 2.09 -11.30 -5.79
CA HIS A 186 1.28 -12.51 -5.81
C HIS A 186 0.45 -12.61 -7.10
N THR A 187 -0.17 -11.52 -7.56
CA THR A 187 -0.85 -11.48 -8.87
C THR A 187 0.10 -11.84 -10.02
N THR A 188 1.30 -11.22 -10.06
CA THR A 188 2.27 -11.50 -11.12
C THR A 188 2.79 -12.93 -11.05
N MET A 189 3.08 -13.44 -9.84
CA MET A 189 3.56 -14.80 -9.63
C MET A 189 2.54 -15.85 -10.08
N LEU A 190 1.24 -15.64 -9.80
CA LEU A 190 0.18 -16.52 -10.27
C LEU A 190 0.12 -16.56 -11.80
N SER A 191 0.24 -15.41 -12.46
CA SER A 191 0.24 -15.38 -13.92
C SER A 191 1.45 -16.05 -14.57
N MET A 192 2.64 -15.89 -13.98
CA MET A 192 3.84 -16.61 -14.44
C MET A 192 3.69 -18.11 -14.23
N PHE A 193 3.09 -18.53 -13.12
CA PHE A 193 2.80 -19.94 -12.86
C PHE A 193 1.86 -20.54 -13.92
N GLU A 194 0.77 -19.84 -14.25
CA GLU A 194 -0.16 -20.26 -15.31
C GLU A 194 0.54 -20.37 -16.67
N GLN A 195 1.45 -19.45 -16.98
CA GLN A 195 2.22 -19.47 -18.21
C GLN A 195 3.18 -20.66 -18.28
N VAL A 196 3.91 -20.94 -17.20
CA VAL A 196 4.78 -22.13 -17.11
C VAL A 196 3.95 -23.41 -17.27
N HIS A 197 2.75 -23.47 -16.68
CA HIS A 197 1.86 -24.62 -16.81
C HIS A 197 1.37 -24.82 -18.25
N LYS A 198 0.91 -23.74 -18.90
CA LYS A 198 0.46 -23.77 -20.30
C LYS A 198 1.59 -24.21 -21.25
N GLU A 199 2.81 -23.71 -21.03
CA GLU A 199 3.96 -24.13 -21.81
C GLU A 199 4.30 -25.61 -21.58
N LEU A 200 4.15 -26.13 -20.37
CA LEU A 200 4.38 -27.55 -20.08
C LEU A 200 3.37 -28.46 -20.79
N GLU A 201 2.09 -28.10 -20.77
CA GLU A 201 1.01 -28.85 -21.44
C GLU A 201 1.17 -28.86 -22.96
N ASN A 202 1.57 -27.74 -23.56
CA ASN A 202 1.82 -27.63 -25.00
C ASN A 202 3.02 -28.49 -25.48
N THR A 203 3.90 -28.94 -24.58
CA THR A 203 5.00 -29.87 -24.93
C THR A 203 4.62 -31.35 -24.91
N ASN A 204 3.49 -31.71 -24.30
CA ASN A 204 3.06 -33.10 -24.14
C ASN A 204 1.97 -33.53 -25.14
N GLY A 205 1.59 -32.65 -26.08
CA GLY A 205 0.67 -32.94 -27.20
C GLY A 205 1.38 -32.90 -28.54
#